data_AF-H8ZWY8-F1
#
_entry.id   AF-H8ZWY8-F1
#
_cell.length_a   1.000
_cell.length_b   1.000
_cell.length_c   1.000
_cell.angle_alpha   90.00
_cell.angle_beta   90.00
_cell.angle_gamma   90.00
#
_symmetry.space_group_name_H-M   'P 1'
#
loop_
_entity.id
_entity.type
_entity.pdbx_description
1 polymer ?
#
loop_
_entity_poly.entity_id
_entity_poly.type
_entity_poly.pdbx_seq_one_letter_code
_entity_poly.pdbx_strand_id
1 'polypeptide(L)' 'PLLTPGQKVGSSEAALLAKLNIKPFSYGLKLRSIYDNGSVYGPEILDITDDDLLAKFKEATAAVTLLSLG' A
#
# COMPACT_ATOMS: atom_id res chain seq x y z
N PRO A 1 -24.30 2.14 6.05
CA PRO A 1 -22.97 1.48 6.16
C PRO A 1 -22.97 0.51 7.34
N LEU A 2 -22.84 -0.80 7.10
CA LEU A 2 -22.97 -1.84 8.13
C LEU A 2 -21.71 -2.01 9.00
N LEU A 3 -20.55 -1.48 8.57
CA LEU A 3 -19.29 -1.48 9.32
C LEU A 3 -18.53 -0.18 9.06
N THR A 4 -17.77 0.27 10.06
CA THR A 4 -16.81 1.38 9.95
C THR A 4 -15.37 0.86 10.02
N PRO A 5 -14.41 1.48 9.31
CA PRO A 5 -13.01 1.08 9.38
C PRO A 5 -12.50 1.21 10.83
N GLY A 6 -12.00 0.09 11.39
CA GLY A 6 -11.50 0.00 12.76
C GLY A 6 -12.47 -0.62 13.77
N GLN A 7 -13.73 -0.87 13.40
CA GLN A 7 -14.70 -1.53 14.27
C GLN A 7 -14.46 -3.05 14.29
N LYS A 8 -14.34 -3.66 15.49
CA LYS A 8 -14.24 -5.12 15.63
C LYS A 8 -15.53 -5.76 15.12
N VAL A 9 -15.40 -6.72 14.21
CA VAL A 9 -16.52 -7.48 13.68
C VAL A 9 -16.93 -8.54 14.70
N GLY A 10 -18.20 -8.53 15.12
CA GLY A 10 -18.76 -9.56 16.00
C GLY A 10 -19.16 -10.82 15.23
N SER A 11 -19.43 -11.90 15.98
CA SER A 11 -19.82 -13.19 15.38
C SER A 11 -21.12 -13.11 14.56
N SER A 12 -22.04 -12.23 14.96
CA SER A 12 -23.34 -12.06 14.31
C SER A 12 -23.21 -11.30 12.98
N GLU A 13 -22.41 -10.22 12.92
CA GLU A 13 -22.17 -9.49 11.67
C GLU A 13 -21.37 -10.33 10.67
N ALA A 14 -20.37 -11.09 11.13
CA ALA A 14 -19.58 -11.98 10.28
C ALA A 14 -20.44 -13.07 9.62
N ALA A 15 -21.35 -13.69 10.38
CA ALA A 15 -22.27 -14.70 9.85
C ALA A 15 -23.27 -14.13 8.84
N LEU A 16 -23.76 -12.90 9.06
CA LEU A 16 -24.65 -12.21 8.12
C LEU A 16 -23.91 -11.84 6.82
N LEU A 17 -22.69 -11.31 6.91
CA LEU A 17 -21.86 -10.98 5.74
C LEU A 17 -21.53 -12.22 4.90
N ALA A 18 -21.23 -13.35 5.56
CA ALA A 18 -21.00 -14.63 4.88
C ALA A 18 -22.26 -15.14 4.14
N LYS A 19 -23.45 -15.02 4.75
CA LYS A 19 -24.73 -15.37 4.11
C LYS A 19 -25.07 -14.47 2.93
N LEU A 20 -24.64 -13.21 2.95
CA LEU A 20 -24.80 -12.25 1.86
C LEU A 20 -23.72 -12.38 0.77
N ASN A 21 -22.80 -13.34 0.89
CA ASN A 21 -21.65 -13.52 0.00
C ASN A 21 -20.71 -12.29 -0.08
N ILE A 22 -20.76 -11.40 0.91
CA ILE A 22 -19.91 -10.21 0.97
C ILE A 22 -18.66 -10.58 1.77
N LYS A 23 -17.49 -10.53 1.13
CA LYS A 23 -16.18 -10.78 1.75
C LYS A 23 -15.39 -9.47 1.82
N PRO A 24 -15.52 -8.69 2.91
CA PRO A 24 -14.88 -7.38 3.02
C PRO A 24 -13.38 -7.46 3.34
N PHE A 25 -12.86 -8.66 3.62
CA PHE A 25 -11.45 -8.88 3.96
C PHE A 25 -10.77 -9.73 2.91
N SER A 26 -9.67 -9.22 2.37
CA SER A 26 -8.70 -10.02 1.64
C SER A 26 -7.76 -10.68 2.64
N TYR A 27 -7.72 -12.01 2.63
CA TYR A 27 -6.78 -12.78 3.44
C TYR A 27 -5.54 -13.06 2.60
N GLY A 28 -4.39 -12.58 3.08
CA GLY A 28 -3.11 -12.77 2.42
C GLY A 28 -1.97 -12.72 3.43
N LEU A 29 -0.77 -13.10 2.99
CA LEU A 29 0.45 -12.96 3.78
C LEU A 29 0.78 -11.48 3.96
N LYS A 30 0.72 -11.00 5.20
CA LYS A 30 1.29 -9.69 5.55
C LYS A 30 2.81 -9.84 5.63
N LEU A 31 3.50 -9.39 4.58
CA LEU A 31 4.96 -9.34 4.55
C LEU A 31 5.43 -8.33 5.62
N ARG A 32 6.33 -8.77 6.52
CA ARG A 32 6.86 -7.92 7.59
C ARG A 32 8.21 -7.34 7.24
N SER A 33 9.06 -8.14 6.61
CA SER A 33 10.39 -7.74 6.18
C SER A 33 10.80 -8.61 5.01
N ILE A 34 11.45 -8.00 4.04
CA ILE A 34 11.96 -8.64 2.84
C ILE A 34 13.48 -8.50 2.87
N TYR A 35 14.19 -9.59 2.63
CA TYR A 35 15.64 -9.56 2.53
C TYR A 35 16.04 -9.71 1.07
N ASP A 36 16.82 -8.76 0.56
CA ASP A 36 17.40 -8.83 -0.78
C ASP A 36 18.83 -8.27 -0.77
N ASN A 37 19.77 -9.03 -1.35
CA ASN A 37 21.20 -8.68 -1.53
C ASN A 37 21.87 -7.96 -0.33
N GLY A 38 21.63 -8.44 0.90
CA GLY A 38 22.26 -7.89 2.10
C GLY A 38 21.53 -6.72 2.75
N SER A 39 20.40 -6.30 2.18
CA SER A 39 19.55 -5.23 2.71
C SER A 39 18.20 -5.78 3.15
N VAL A 40 17.69 -5.27 4.27
CA VAL A 40 16.35 -5.60 4.79
C VAL A 40 15.41 -4.44 4.47
N TYR A 41 14.37 -4.72 3.69
CA TYR A 41 13.36 -3.76 3.28
C TYR A 41 12.04 -4.00 4.00
N GLY A 42 11.34 -2.91 4.33
CA GLY A 42 9.96 -2.95 4.78
C GLY A 42 9.01 -3.31 3.63
N PRO A 43 7.77 -3.71 3.94
CA PRO A 43 6.75 -4.00 2.91
C PRO A 43 6.42 -2.78 2.05
N GLU A 44 6.69 -1.56 2.53
CA GLU A 44 6.44 -0.33 1.77
C GLU A 44 7.19 -0.26 0.42
N ILE A 45 8.31 -0.97 0.27
CA ILE A 45 9.08 -0.97 -1.00
C ILE A 45 8.31 -1.68 -2.13
N LEU A 46 7.40 -2.61 -1.80
CA LEU A 46 6.59 -3.34 -2.79
C LEU A 46 5.43 -2.51 -3.33
N ASP A 47 5.00 -1.49 -2.59
CA ASP A 47 3.89 -0.61 -2.96
C ASP A 47 4.34 0.57 -3.84
N ILE A 48 5.61 0.58 -4.30
CA ILE A 48 6.12 1.62 -5.20
C ILE A 48 5.45 1.47 -6.56
N THR A 49 4.78 2.54 -7.01
CA THR A 49 4.15 2.60 -8.32
C THR A 49 5.03 3.33 -9.34
N ASP A 50 4.82 3.07 -10.64
CA ASP A 50 5.53 3.77 -11.71
C ASP A 50 5.30 5.30 -11.66
N ASP A 51 4.13 5.74 -11.20
CA ASP A 51 3.82 7.16 -10.99
C ASP A 51 4.73 7.81 -9.93
N ASP A 52 5.05 7.10 -8.84
CA ASP A 52 5.96 7.60 -7.79
C ASP A 52 7.39 7.78 -8.32
N LEU A 53 7.84 6.85 -9.18
CA LEU A 53 9.11 6.94 -9.89
C LEU A 53 9.14 8.17 -10.82
N LEU A 54 8.06 8.36 -11.58
CA LEU A 54 7.96 9.41 -12.57
C LEU A 54 7.87 10.81 -11.92
N ALA A 55 7.19 10.91 -10.78
CA ALA A 55 7.14 12.13 -9.97
C ALA A 55 8.53 12.54 -9.46
N LYS A 56 9.28 11.60 -8.86
CA LYS A 56 10.65 11.85 -8.38
C LYS A 56 11.61 12.19 -9.52
N PHE A 57 11.44 11.55 -10.68
CA PHE A 57 12.26 11.83 -11.85
C PHE A 57 12.02 13.24 -12.40
N LYS A 58 10.75 13.67 -12.47
CA LYS A 58 10.40 15.04 -12.86
C LYS A 58 11.01 16.07 -11.92
N GLU A 59 10.91 15.87 -10.62
CA GLU A 59 11.51 16.75 -9.62
C GLU A 59 13.04 16.85 -9.80
N ALA A 60 13.72 15.72 -9.97
CA ALA A 60 15.16 15.68 -10.20
C ALA A 60 15.56 16.42 -11.49
N THR A 61 14.82 16.22 -12.60
CA THR A 61 15.10 16.92 -13.85
C THR A 61 14.89 18.43 -13.73
N ALA A 62 13.84 18.86 -13.03
CA ALA A 62 13.57 20.28 -12.79
C ALA A 62 14.71 20.94 -12.01
N ALA A 63 15.22 20.28 -10.96
CA ALA A 63 16.35 20.76 -10.18
C ALA A 63 17.64 20.88 -11.03
N VAL A 64 17.91 19.89 -11.90
CA VAL A 64 19.07 19.94 -12.81
C VAL A 64 18.92 21.04 -13.86
N THR A 65 17.73 21.23 -14.42
CA THR A 65 17.48 22.33 -15.37
C THR A 65 17.61 23.70 -14.71
N LEU A 66 17.18 23.86 -13.46
CA LEU A 66 17.32 25.10 -12.72
C LEU A 66 18.80 25.45 -12.50
N LEU A 67 19.61 24.45 -12.14
CA LEU A 67 21.06 24.63 -11.97
C LEU A 67 21.76 24.95 -13.29
N SER A 68 21.31 24.34 -14.40
CA SER A 68 21.95 24.50 -15.71
C SER A 68 21.58 25.81 -16.42
N LEU A 69 20.49 26.45 -16.01
CA LEU A 69 20.00 27.72 -16.56
C LEU A 69 20.37 28.94 -15.70
N GLY A 70 21.01 28.71 -14.55
CA GLY A 70 21.58 29.74 -13.67
C GLY A 70 23.00 30.14 -14.04
#